data_AF-A0A1E7FU62-F1
#
_entry.id   AF-A0A1E7FU62-F1
#
_cell.length_a   1.000
_cell.length_b   1.000
_cell.length_c   1.000
_cell.angle_alpha   90.00
_cell.angle_beta   90.00
_cell.angle_gamma   90.00
#
_symmetry.space_group_name_H-M   'P 1'
#
loop_
_entity.id
_entity.type
_entity.pdbx_description
1 polymer ?
#
loop_
_entity_poly.entity_id
_entity_poly.type
_entity_poly.pdbx_seq_one_letter_code
_entity_poly.pdbx_strand_id
1 'polypeptide(L)'
;MDEEQGTITTSSSNADRQSLMNDGNGNGNGNGNDDDDDDEVVTTQQQQQQQQQQHYDDDEKDENEAASASLLIEKDHHRLYLFGKYPLLDNNNNNNPNTNGFIIKLLKFIFVTYIMIGLIHVIVSQLFEDRDQLLKLKYILLYESDLIVRDCVIFFLVGRLYKKSSTGIDTIMFLSTVLFSNLYFESQNFIYFLQHSVSLYEIHCIWPWELWLFVLLLVPTIGTIVGLHVLKGYRENTLSIKITEMILCLLFFVAPMITSNYFHLHHWYAGWLLGMHCNYNTWWSKMSMAWCWGMYINGIAVYGRDPVLTCEYAYFLTIDNQCPYISCYLDAIQDVNQTDIKEMVPVDWRNCSAASSSGDYMP
;
A
#
# COMPACT_ATOMS: atom_id res chain seq x y z
N MET A 1 49.43 -28.35 -9.96
CA MET A 1 49.32 -27.63 -8.68
C MET A 1 47.87 -27.69 -8.27
N ASP A 2 47.60 -28.83 -7.64
CA ASP A 2 46.67 -29.14 -6.55
C ASP A 2 45.22 -28.64 -6.64
N GLU A 3 44.36 -29.59 -7.02
CA GLU A 3 42.93 -29.64 -6.79
C GLU A 3 42.63 -29.79 -5.29
N GLU A 4 41.78 -28.92 -4.75
CA GLU A 4 41.20 -29.09 -3.42
C GLU A 4 39.70 -29.41 -3.55
N GLN A 5 39.35 -30.68 -3.34
CA GLN A 5 37.96 -31.17 -3.27
C GLN A 5 37.45 -31.03 -1.83
N GLY A 6 36.46 -30.15 -1.63
CA GLY A 6 35.75 -29.97 -0.37
C GLY A 6 34.48 -30.80 -0.29
N THR A 7 34.53 -31.89 0.48
CA THR A 7 33.42 -32.79 0.82
C THR A 7 32.46 -32.14 1.83
N ILE A 8 31.17 -32.02 1.51
CA ILE A 8 30.12 -31.59 2.46
C ILE A 8 29.41 -32.82 3.05
N THR A 9 29.54 -32.99 4.36
CA THR A 9 28.83 -33.99 5.16
C THR A 9 27.48 -33.45 5.64
N THR A 10 26.42 -34.20 5.37
CA THR A 10 25.07 -33.98 5.94
C THR A 10 24.97 -34.65 7.31
N SER A 11 24.63 -33.88 8.36
CA SER A 11 24.19 -34.43 9.65
C SER A 11 22.70 -34.16 9.86
N SER A 12 21.96 -35.23 10.09
CA SER A 12 20.57 -35.23 10.55
C SER A 12 20.53 -35.08 12.08
N SER A 13 19.58 -34.30 12.58
CA SER A 13 19.22 -34.30 14.00
C SER A 13 17.71 -34.46 14.15
N ASN A 14 17.33 -35.63 14.66
CA ASN A 14 15.99 -35.99 15.11
C ASN A 14 15.77 -35.55 16.57
N ALA A 15 14.49 -35.33 16.87
CA ALA A 15 13.80 -35.58 18.15
C ALA A 15 14.20 -34.75 19.40
N ASP A 16 13.23 -33.97 19.90
CA ASP A 16 12.54 -34.24 21.18
C ASP A 16 11.86 -32.96 21.70
N ARG A 17 10.52 -32.99 21.85
CA ARG A 17 9.88 -32.26 22.96
C ARG A 17 8.50 -32.78 23.31
N GLN A 18 8.38 -33.04 24.61
CA GLN A 18 7.36 -33.79 25.33
C GLN A 18 6.05 -33.02 25.52
N SER A 19 4.98 -33.80 25.62
CA SER A 19 3.66 -33.46 26.14
C SER A 19 3.68 -33.25 27.66
N LEU A 20 2.89 -32.29 28.15
CA LEU A 20 2.38 -32.30 29.51
C LEU A 20 0.87 -32.00 29.52
N MET A 21 0.12 -33.03 29.90
CA MET A 21 -1.28 -32.98 30.35
C MET A 21 -1.36 -32.23 31.69
N ASN A 22 -2.48 -31.56 31.95
CA ASN A 22 -2.87 -31.19 33.30
C ASN A 22 -4.38 -31.37 33.45
N ASP A 23 -4.77 -32.42 34.18
CA ASP A 23 -6.12 -32.71 34.63
C ASP A 23 -6.39 -31.99 35.95
N GLY A 24 -7.57 -31.38 36.07
CA GLY A 24 -8.05 -30.73 37.29
C GLY A 24 -9.46 -31.18 37.63
N ASN A 25 -9.55 -32.34 38.28
CA ASN A 25 -10.76 -32.95 38.84
C ASN A 25 -11.07 -32.34 40.23
N GLY A 26 -12.32 -31.95 40.47
CA GLY A 26 -12.76 -31.33 41.74
C GLY A 26 -14.18 -31.76 42.09
N ASN A 27 -14.28 -32.94 42.72
CA ASN A 27 -15.50 -33.54 43.25
C ASN A 27 -15.68 -33.09 44.72
N GLY A 28 -16.86 -32.56 45.08
CA GLY A 28 -17.17 -32.07 46.43
C GLY A 28 -18.53 -32.58 46.90
N ASN A 29 -18.50 -33.68 47.65
CA ASN A 29 -19.61 -34.24 48.43
C ASN A 29 -19.96 -33.34 49.63
N GLY A 30 -21.25 -33.21 49.95
CA GLY A 30 -21.74 -32.64 51.20
C GLY A 30 -23.12 -33.22 51.55
N ASN A 31 -23.22 -33.77 52.76
CA ASN A 31 -24.19 -34.74 53.26
C ASN A 31 -25.01 -34.14 54.43
N GLY A 32 -26.21 -34.67 54.73
CA GLY A 32 -26.97 -34.51 55.99
C GLY A 32 -28.45 -34.17 55.77
N ASN A 33 -29.43 -35.05 56.05
CA ASN A 33 -29.99 -35.51 57.36
C ASN A 33 -30.62 -34.36 58.17
N ASP A 34 -31.77 -34.43 58.84
CA ASP A 34 -32.88 -35.38 59.06
C ASP A 34 -34.04 -34.55 59.70
N ASP A 35 -35.18 -35.18 59.95
CA ASP A 35 -36.20 -34.91 60.99
C ASP A 35 -37.43 -34.01 60.68
N ASP A 36 -38.52 -34.71 60.33
CA ASP A 36 -39.80 -34.87 61.06
C ASP A 36 -40.62 -33.68 61.62
N ASP A 37 -41.94 -33.90 61.48
CA ASP A 37 -43.09 -33.36 62.22
C ASP A 37 -43.52 -31.90 61.99
N ASP A 38 -44.65 -31.70 61.29
CA ASP A 38 -45.91 -31.31 61.95
C ASP A 38 -47.02 -31.05 60.92
N ASP A 39 -48.14 -31.71 61.18
CA ASP A 39 -49.41 -31.60 60.48
C ASP A 39 -50.05 -30.20 60.58
N GLU A 40 -50.94 -29.93 59.62
CA GLU A 40 -52.15 -29.11 59.82
C GLU A 40 -52.09 -27.57 59.61
N VAL A 41 -51.60 -27.08 58.46
CA VAL A 41 -52.02 -25.76 57.91
C VAL A 41 -52.08 -25.76 56.36
N VAL A 42 -52.75 -26.75 55.75
CA VAL A 42 -52.63 -27.01 54.29
C VAL A 42 -53.41 -26.04 53.38
N THR A 43 -54.34 -25.21 53.86
CA THR A 43 -55.24 -24.49 52.95
C THR A 43 -54.93 -23.00 52.68
N THR A 44 -54.03 -22.35 53.45
CA THR A 44 -53.75 -20.91 53.25
C THR A 44 -52.38 -20.64 52.63
N GLN A 45 -51.37 -21.47 52.93
CA GLN A 45 -50.03 -21.33 52.36
C GLN A 45 -49.93 -21.79 50.90
N GLN A 46 -50.72 -22.78 50.51
CA GLN A 46 -50.77 -23.30 49.14
C GLN A 46 -51.36 -22.27 48.15
N GLN A 47 -52.27 -21.41 48.62
CA GLN A 47 -52.83 -20.30 47.83
C GLN A 47 -51.84 -19.13 47.67
N GLN A 48 -51.01 -18.85 48.67
CA GLN A 48 -49.93 -17.87 48.55
C GLN A 48 -48.77 -18.35 47.68
N GLN A 49 -48.42 -19.64 47.72
CA GLN A 49 -47.40 -20.20 46.82
C GLN A 49 -47.87 -20.23 45.35
N GLN A 50 -49.15 -20.51 45.08
CA GLN A 50 -49.68 -20.43 43.71
C GLN A 50 -49.71 -18.99 43.17
N GLN A 51 -49.98 -17.98 44.00
CA GLN A 51 -49.92 -16.57 43.57
C GLN A 51 -48.47 -16.08 43.37
N GLN A 52 -47.51 -16.58 44.14
CA GLN A 52 -46.09 -16.27 43.91
C GLN A 52 -45.53 -16.97 42.67
N GLN A 53 -45.95 -18.20 42.37
CA GLN A 53 -45.55 -18.89 41.13
C GLN A 53 -46.16 -18.23 39.90
N GLN A 54 -47.42 -17.81 39.93
CA GLN A 54 -48.02 -17.07 38.81
C GLN A 54 -47.35 -15.72 38.55
N HIS A 55 -46.88 -15.02 39.60
CA HIS A 55 -46.14 -13.78 39.40
C HIS A 55 -44.74 -14.01 38.81
N TYR A 56 -44.09 -15.12 39.18
CA TYR A 56 -42.77 -15.48 38.64
C TYR A 56 -42.81 -15.94 37.18
N ASP A 57 -43.86 -16.66 36.79
CA ASP A 57 -44.04 -17.13 35.41
C ASP A 57 -44.35 -16.00 34.41
N ASP A 58 -44.98 -14.91 34.85
CA ASP A 58 -45.23 -13.74 34.01
C ASP A 58 -43.95 -12.89 33.81
N ASP A 59 -43.10 -12.74 34.83
CA ASP A 59 -41.82 -12.01 34.71
C ASP A 59 -40.79 -12.78 33.85
N GLU A 60 -40.74 -14.12 33.95
CA GLU A 60 -39.83 -14.95 33.13
C GLU A 60 -40.27 -15.01 31.65
N LYS A 61 -41.56 -14.79 31.36
CA LYS A 61 -42.07 -14.74 29.99
C LYS A 61 -41.70 -13.43 29.29
N ASP A 62 -41.70 -12.31 30.01
CA ASP A 62 -41.30 -11.00 29.47
C ASP A 62 -39.78 -10.92 29.24
N GLU A 63 -38.95 -11.53 30.10
CA GLU A 63 -37.49 -11.59 29.86
C GLU A 63 -37.12 -12.48 28.67
N ASN A 64 -37.83 -13.60 28.45
CA ASN A 64 -37.57 -14.48 27.32
C ASN A 64 -38.07 -13.91 25.98
N GLU A 65 -39.16 -13.14 25.97
CA GLU A 65 -39.59 -12.39 24.77
C GLU A 65 -38.64 -11.22 24.46
N ALA A 66 -38.13 -10.51 25.46
CA ALA A 66 -37.12 -9.46 25.27
C ALA A 66 -35.79 -10.04 24.75
N ALA A 67 -35.33 -11.18 25.29
CA ALA A 67 -34.14 -11.86 24.83
C ALA A 67 -34.30 -12.41 23.39
N SER A 68 -35.45 -13.03 23.06
CA SER A 68 -35.73 -13.48 21.69
C SER A 68 -35.85 -12.32 20.69
N ALA A 69 -36.45 -11.20 21.08
CA ALA A 69 -36.52 -10.00 20.25
C ALA A 69 -35.13 -9.39 20.01
N SER A 70 -34.26 -9.35 21.04
CA SER A 70 -32.87 -8.90 20.87
C SER A 70 -32.06 -9.80 19.93
N LEU A 71 -32.28 -11.13 19.99
CA LEU A 71 -31.54 -12.10 19.20
C LEU A 71 -32.01 -12.15 17.73
N LEU A 72 -33.28 -11.83 17.47
CA LEU A 72 -33.80 -11.61 16.12
C LEU A 72 -33.34 -10.28 15.51
N ILE A 73 -33.24 -9.21 16.30
CA ILE A 73 -32.66 -7.93 15.84
C ILE A 73 -31.16 -8.10 15.52
N GLU A 74 -30.42 -8.90 16.28
CA GLU A 74 -29.00 -9.14 16.03
C GLU A 74 -28.75 -10.02 14.79
N LYS A 75 -29.61 -11.02 14.53
CA LYS A 75 -29.52 -11.85 13.31
C LYS A 75 -29.87 -11.10 12.03
N ASP A 76 -30.85 -10.19 12.06
CA ASP A 76 -31.16 -9.36 10.91
C ASP A 76 -30.14 -8.23 10.69
N HIS A 77 -29.50 -7.74 11.75
CA HIS A 77 -28.35 -6.84 11.58
C HIS A 77 -27.19 -7.53 10.86
N HIS A 78 -26.84 -8.77 11.20
CA HIS A 78 -25.76 -9.47 10.52
C HIS A 78 -26.04 -9.76 9.04
N ARG A 79 -27.30 -9.96 8.65
CA ARG A 79 -27.68 -10.13 7.23
C ARG A 79 -27.72 -8.79 6.46
N LEU A 80 -27.96 -7.68 7.15
CA LEU A 80 -27.96 -6.34 6.54
C LEU A 80 -26.56 -5.72 6.36
N TYR A 81 -25.52 -6.24 7.04
CA TYR A 81 -24.13 -5.74 6.89
C TYR A 81 -23.32 -6.48 5.82
N LEU A 82 -23.77 -7.66 5.37
CA LEU A 82 -23.13 -8.39 4.27
C LEU A 82 -23.37 -7.75 2.90
N PHE A 83 -24.45 -6.98 2.77
CA PHE A 83 -24.64 -6.04 1.67
C PHE A 83 -24.40 -4.65 2.21
N GLY A 84 -23.14 -4.22 2.18
CA GLY A 84 -22.74 -2.90 2.65
C GLY A 84 -23.76 -1.85 2.24
N LYS A 85 -24.34 -1.16 3.23
CA LYS A 85 -25.00 0.13 3.02
C LYS A 85 -23.96 1.04 2.39
N TYR A 86 -23.83 0.97 1.07
CA TYR A 86 -23.46 2.12 0.28
C TYR A 86 -24.37 3.24 0.79
N PRO A 87 -23.84 4.43 1.10
CA PRO A 87 -24.70 5.56 1.41
C PRO A 87 -25.72 5.63 0.29
N LEU A 88 -26.97 5.28 0.60
CA LEU A 88 -28.09 5.44 -0.29
C LEU A 88 -28.02 6.91 -0.68
N LEU A 89 -27.70 7.13 -1.96
CA LEU A 89 -27.68 8.45 -2.56
C LEU A 89 -29.00 9.09 -2.14
N ASP A 90 -28.89 10.09 -1.27
CA ASP A 90 -30.01 10.82 -0.70
C ASP A 90 -30.70 11.53 -1.88
N ASN A 91 -31.65 10.82 -2.48
CA ASN A 91 -32.16 11.06 -3.83
C ASN A 91 -33.18 12.20 -3.87
N ASN A 92 -33.16 13.09 -2.86
CA ASN A 92 -34.24 14.04 -2.64
C ASN A 92 -33.82 15.52 -2.68
N ASN A 93 -32.68 15.82 -3.32
CA ASN A 93 -32.31 17.19 -3.66
C ASN A 93 -32.08 17.34 -5.17
N ASN A 94 -33.18 17.50 -5.91
CA ASN A 94 -33.25 17.72 -7.36
C ASN A 94 -32.72 19.09 -7.83
N ASN A 95 -32.04 19.84 -6.96
CA ASN A 95 -31.25 20.97 -7.38
C ASN A 95 -29.81 20.47 -7.42
N ASN A 96 -29.28 20.25 -8.63
CA ASN A 96 -27.98 19.63 -8.87
C ASN A 96 -26.87 20.66 -9.21
N PRO A 97 -26.39 21.49 -8.27
CA PRO A 97 -25.22 22.35 -8.46
C PRO A 97 -23.88 21.64 -8.21
N ASN A 98 -23.86 20.30 -8.02
CA ASN A 98 -22.68 19.58 -7.53
C ASN A 98 -21.75 18.99 -8.61
N THR A 99 -22.17 18.91 -9.88
CA THR A 99 -21.29 18.45 -10.97
C THR A 99 -20.12 19.39 -11.19
N ASN A 100 -20.37 20.70 -11.12
CA ASN A 100 -19.32 21.73 -11.23
C ASN A 100 -18.26 21.57 -10.13
N GLY A 101 -18.66 21.18 -8.92
CA GLY A 101 -17.73 20.97 -7.80
C GLY A 101 -16.75 19.83 -8.02
N PHE A 102 -17.18 18.75 -8.68
CA PHE A 102 -16.30 17.61 -9.01
C PHE A 102 -15.20 18.03 -9.98
N ILE A 103 -15.58 18.64 -11.11
CA ILE A 103 -14.65 19.04 -12.17
C ILE A 103 -13.68 20.10 -11.67
N ILE A 104 -14.16 21.10 -10.92
CA ILE A 104 -13.32 22.15 -10.35
C ILE A 104 -12.27 21.55 -9.40
N LYS A 105 -12.63 20.57 -8.56
CA LYS A 105 -11.68 19.90 -7.66
C LYS A 105 -10.62 19.11 -8.43
N LEU A 106 -11.03 18.40 -9.48
CA LEU A 106 -10.09 17.64 -10.33
C LEU A 106 -9.11 18.58 -11.05
N LEU A 107 -9.60 19.65 -11.66
CA LEU A 107 -8.75 20.65 -12.32
C LEU A 107 -7.80 21.32 -11.34
N LYS A 108 -8.27 21.66 -10.12
CA LYS A 108 -7.41 22.15 -9.04
C LYS A 108 -6.32 21.15 -8.67
N PHE A 109 -6.65 19.86 -8.54
CA PHE A 109 -5.66 18.82 -8.24
C PHE A 109 -4.57 18.74 -9.30
N ILE A 110 -4.97 18.64 -10.58
CA ILE A 110 -4.04 18.59 -11.71
C ILE A 110 -3.15 19.84 -11.73
N PHE A 111 -3.74 21.02 -11.61
CA PHE A 111 -3.00 22.29 -11.63
C PHE A 111 -1.99 22.39 -10.48
N VAL A 112 -2.40 22.04 -9.25
CA VAL A 112 -1.50 22.01 -8.08
C VAL A 112 -0.36 21.01 -8.28
N THR A 113 -0.65 19.84 -8.85
CA THR A 113 0.38 18.84 -9.16
C THR A 113 1.44 19.38 -10.12
N TYR A 114 1.04 20.04 -11.22
CA TYR A 114 2.01 20.66 -12.14
C TYR A 114 2.83 21.78 -11.49
N ILE A 115 2.21 22.61 -10.64
CA ILE A 115 2.95 23.61 -9.86
C ILE A 115 3.99 22.94 -8.97
N MET A 116 3.62 21.86 -8.28
CA MET A 116 4.55 21.13 -7.40
C MET A 116 5.67 20.46 -8.19
N ILE A 117 5.38 19.80 -9.32
CA ILE A 117 6.42 19.24 -10.20
C ILE A 117 7.40 20.33 -10.64
N GLY A 118 6.90 21.48 -11.12
CA GLY A 118 7.75 22.60 -11.54
C GLY A 118 8.58 23.18 -10.39
N LEU A 119 7.96 23.37 -9.21
CA LEU A 119 8.64 23.88 -8.02
C LEU A 119 9.76 22.93 -7.57
N ILE A 120 9.46 21.63 -7.44
CA ILE A 120 10.43 20.62 -7.02
C ILE A 120 11.53 20.49 -8.06
N HIS A 121 11.21 20.46 -9.36
CA HIS A 121 12.22 20.42 -10.42
C HIS A 121 13.20 21.59 -10.31
N VAL A 122 12.72 22.81 -10.02
CA VAL A 122 13.59 23.98 -9.80
C VAL A 122 14.39 23.87 -8.50
N ILE A 123 13.77 23.48 -7.39
CA ILE A 123 14.48 23.33 -6.11
C ILE A 123 15.59 22.30 -6.24
N VAL A 124 15.26 21.12 -6.77
CA VAL A 124 16.23 20.05 -6.96
C VAL A 124 17.34 20.49 -7.90
N SER A 125 16.99 21.24 -8.95
CA SER A 125 17.98 21.78 -9.88
C SER A 125 19.06 22.66 -9.28
N GLN A 126 18.74 23.33 -8.18
CA GLN A 126 19.62 24.30 -7.53
C GLN A 126 20.37 23.71 -6.35
N LEU A 127 19.75 22.74 -5.66
CA LEU A 127 20.28 22.21 -4.40
C LEU A 127 21.02 20.88 -4.55
N PHE A 128 20.74 20.13 -5.61
CA PHE A 128 21.18 18.74 -5.74
C PHE A 128 21.80 18.48 -7.11
N GLU A 129 23.06 18.04 -7.13
CA GLU A 129 23.82 17.82 -8.36
C GLU A 129 23.53 16.46 -9.02
N ASP A 130 23.05 15.48 -8.25
CA ASP A 130 22.87 14.07 -8.65
C ASP A 130 21.55 13.77 -9.38
N ARG A 131 20.97 14.79 -10.02
CA ARG A 131 19.75 14.67 -10.81
C ARG A 131 20.06 14.37 -12.27
N ASP A 132 19.07 13.90 -13.02
CA ASP A 132 19.17 13.87 -14.48
C ASP A 132 19.26 15.31 -15.03
N GLN A 133 20.46 15.71 -15.47
CA GLN A 133 20.71 17.05 -16.01
C GLN A 133 20.09 17.26 -17.40
N LEU A 134 19.74 16.17 -18.10
CA LEU A 134 19.10 16.22 -19.41
C LEU A 134 17.59 16.37 -19.30
N LEU A 135 17.01 15.96 -18.17
CA LEU A 135 15.59 16.16 -17.90
C LEU A 135 15.29 17.65 -17.75
N LYS A 136 14.55 18.19 -18.72
CA LYS A 136 14.04 19.57 -18.70
C LYS A 136 12.55 19.55 -18.42
N LEU A 137 12.06 20.53 -17.68
CA LEU A 137 10.61 20.70 -17.45
C LEU A 137 9.78 20.69 -18.74
N LYS A 138 10.32 21.21 -19.86
CA LYS A 138 9.66 21.15 -21.17
C LYS A 138 9.39 19.71 -21.63
N TYR A 139 10.30 18.77 -21.35
CA TYR A 139 10.15 17.38 -21.76
C TYR A 139 9.08 16.67 -20.93
N ILE A 140 9.04 16.90 -19.61
CA ILE A 140 7.95 16.42 -18.75
C ILE A 140 6.60 16.92 -19.28
N LEU A 141 6.50 18.22 -19.59
CA LEU A 141 5.26 18.81 -20.09
C LEU A 141 4.87 18.30 -21.49
N LEU A 142 5.83 18.03 -22.38
CA LEU A 142 5.52 17.64 -23.76
C LEU A 142 5.24 16.14 -23.89
N TYR A 143 6.01 15.29 -23.21
CA TYR A 143 6.02 13.85 -23.44
C TYR A 143 5.32 13.04 -22.35
N GLU A 144 5.12 13.61 -21.15
CA GLU A 144 4.59 12.86 -20.00
C GLU A 144 3.26 13.42 -19.48
N SER A 145 2.83 14.59 -19.96
CA SER A 145 1.64 15.27 -19.43
C SER A 145 0.37 14.43 -19.50
N ASP A 146 0.15 13.67 -20.56
CA ASP A 146 -1.04 12.82 -20.72
C ASP A 146 -1.05 11.72 -19.65
N LEU A 147 0.10 11.10 -19.40
CA LEU A 147 0.28 10.08 -18.39
C LEU A 147 0.14 10.65 -16.97
N ILE A 148 0.73 11.81 -16.69
CA ILE A 148 0.59 12.51 -15.39
C ILE A 148 -0.88 12.87 -15.14
N VAL A 149 -1.60 13.37 -16.15
CA VAL A 149 -3.03 13.69 -16.02
C VAL A 149 -3.85 12.43 -15.75
N ARG A 150 -3.56 11.33 -16.46
CA ARG A 150 -4.22 10.04 -16.21
C ARG A 150 -3.98 9.55 -14.78
N ASP A 151 -2.75 9.62 -14.31
CA ASP A 151 -2.37 9.22 -12.95
C ASP A 151 -3.04 10.13 -11.90
N CYS A 152 -3.17 11.43 -12.17
CA CYS A 152 -3.95 12.36 -11.34
C CYS A 152 -5.44 11.99 -11.29
N VAL A 153 -6.05 11.67 -12.44
CA VAL A 153 -7.47 11.28 -12.51
C VAL A 153 -7.73 10.01 -11.71
N ILE A 154 -6.90 8.98 -11.90
CA ILE A 154 -7.03 7.72 -11.16
C ILE A 154 -6.81 7.96 -9.66
N PHE A 155 -5.77 8.72 -9.28
CA PHE A 155 -5.51 9.04 -7.87
C PHE A 155 -6.65 9.82 -7.23
N PHE A 156 -7.22 10.78 -7.97
CA PHE A 156 -8.36 11.57 -7.53
C PHE A 156 -9.62 10.72 -7.30
N LEU A 157 -9.89 9.76 -8.19
CA LEU A 157 -11.03 8.85 -8.12
C LEU A 157 -10.86 7.81 -7.00
N VAL A 158 -9.79 7.02 -7.04
CA VAL A 158 -9.54 5.93 -6.08
C VAL A 158 -9.25 6.51 -4.68
N GLY A 159 -8.48 7.59 -4.63
CA GLY A 159 -8.23 8.41 -3.44
C GLY A 159 -9.45 9.16 -2.91
N ARG A 160 -10.59 9.13 -3.62
CA ARG A 160 -11.86 9.74 -3.19
C ARG A 160 -11.72 11.23 -2.86
N LEU A 161 -10.80 11.94 -3.52
CA LEU A 161 -10.52 13.35 -3.28
C LEU A 161 -11.70 14.28 -3.63
N TYR A 162 -12.63 13.78 -4.45
CA TYR A 162 -13.87 14.48 -4.79
C TYR A 162 -14.84 14.65 -3.60
N LYS A 163 -14.75 13.82 -2.56
CA LYS A 163 -15.68 13.85 -1.41
C LYS A 163 -15.60 15.21 -0.69
N LYS A 164 -16.68 15.61 -0.02
CA LYS A 164 -16.68 16.84 0.80
C LYS A 164 -15.89 16.68 2.10
N SER A 165 -15.77 15.44 2.60
CA SER A 165 -15.08 15.10 3.84
C SER A 165 -13.57 14.97 3.70
N SER A 166 -13.04 14.78 2.48
CA SER A 166 -11.62 14.97 2.24
C SER A 166 -11.33 16.45 2.46
N THR A 167 -10.54 16.77 3.48
CA THR A 167 -9.93 18.10 3.60
C THR A 167 -9.27 18.38 2.26
N GLY A 168 -9.60 19.53 1.69
CA GLY A 168 -9.26 19.80 0.30
C GLY A 168 -7.76 19.66 0.03
N ILE A 169 -7.48 19.29 -1.22
CA ILE A 169 -6.13 19.31 -1.82
C ILE A 169 -5.45 20.68 -1.62
N ASP A 170 -6.26 21.74 -1.49
CA ASP A 170 -5.86 23.12 -1.26
C ASP A 170 -5.57 23.48 0.20
N THR A 171 -5.62 22.51 1.12
CA THR A 171 -5.18 22.78 2.50
C THR A 171 -3.67 22.91 2.57
N ILE A 172 -3.19 23.94 3.29
CA ILE A 172 -1.76 24.16 3.52
C ILE A 172 -1.08 22.92 4.10
N MET A 173 -1.81 22.17 4.92
CA MET A 173 -1.38 20.91 5.52
C MET A 173 -1.10 19.81 4.49
N PHE A 174 -1.96 19.65 3.48
CA PHE A 174 -1.72 18.70 2.40
C PHE A 174 -0.52 19.15 1.55
N LEU A 175 -0.49 20.42 1.15
CA LEU A 175 0.57 20.98 0.31
C LEU A 175 1.94 20.98 1.00
N SER A 176 2.00 21.31 2.29
CA SER A 176 3.24 21.29 3.07
C SER A 176 3.78 19.87 3.24
N THR A 177 2.91 18.88 3.43
CA THR A 177 3.33 17.47 3.54
C THR A 177 3.80 16.92 2.20
N VAL A 178 3.16 17.29 1.10
CA VAL A 178 3.64 16.99 -0.26
C VAL A 178 5.04 17.58 -0.45
N LEU A 179 5.22 18.88 -0.19
CA LEU A 179 6.51 19.56 -0.34
C LEU A 179 7.59 18.94 0.56
N PHE A 180 7.29 18.70 1.83
CA PHE A 180 8.24 18.11 2.77
C PHE A 180 8.62 16.68 2.39
N SER A 181 7.66 15.87 1.92
CA SER A 181 7.95 14.53 1.38
C SER A 181 8.92 14.60 0.20
N ASN A 182 8.71 15.53 -0.74
CA ASN A 182 9.61 15.70 -1.88
C ASN A 182 11.05 16.05 -1.44
N LEU A 183 11.20 17.02 -0.54
CA LEU A 183 12.51 17.40 -0.02
C LEU A 183 13.17 16.27 0.76
N TYR A 184 12.38 15.52 1.52
CA TYR A 184 12.86 14.37 2.28
C TYR A 184 13.44 13.30 1.34
N PHE A 185 12.68 12.84 0.34
CA PHE A 185 13.15 11.80 -0.58
C PHE A 185 14.39 12.22 -1.35
N GLU A 186 14.43 13.46 -1.82
CA GLU A 186 15.63 13.97 -2.51
C GLU A 186 16.85 14.04 -1.59
N SER A 187 16.67 14.47 -0.34
CA SER A 187 17.76 14.56 0.62
C SER A 187 18.38 13.20 0.98
N GLN A 188 17.67 12.09 0.76
CA GLN A 188 18.21 10.75 1.02
C GLN A 188 19.44 10.45 0.18
N ASN A 189 19.49 10.98 -1.05
CA ASN A 189 20.64 10.83 -1.95
C ASN A 189 21.91 11.51 -1.42
N PHE A 190 21.83 12.37 -0.40
CA PHE A 190 22.98 13.09 0.16
C PHE A 190 23.37 12.61 1.56
N ILE A 191 22.59 11.69 2.13
CA ILE A 191 22.88 11.09 3.42
C ILE A 191 23.67 9.81 3.16
N TYR A 192 24.98 9.85 3.40
CA TYR A 192 25.91 8.76 3.03
C TYR A 192 25.43 7.37 3.47
N PHE A 193 24.91 7.24 4.70
CA PHE A 193 24.47 5.93 5.21
C PHE A 193 23.15 5.44 4.62
N LEU A 194 22.42 6.26 3.86
CA LEU A 194 21.22 5.87 3.12
C LEU A 194 21.53 5.43 1.67
N GLN A 195 22.75 5.68 1.17
CA GLN A 195 23.19 5.32 -0.18
C GLN A 195 23.60 3.84 -0.30
N HIS A 196 22.79 2.93 0.23
CA HIS A 196 23.05 1.49 0.20
C HIS A 196 21.92 0.74 -0.47
N SER A 197 22.27 -0.31 -1.22
CA SER A 197 21.27 -1.19 -1.82
C SER A 197 20.73 -2.20 -0.80
N VAL A 198 19.48 -2.63 -1.02
CA VAL A 198 18.85 -3.70 -0.22
C VAL A 198 19.19 -5.04 -0.86
N SER A 199 20.43 -5.50 -0.69
CA SER A 199 20.87 -6.84 -1.08
C SER A 199 21.35 -7.62 0.14
N LEU A 200 21.26 -8.97 0.11
CA LEU A 200 21.75 -9.80 1.23
C LEU A 200 23.22 -9.51 1.55
N TYR A 201 24.04 -9.33 0.52
CA TYR A 201 25.45 -8.99 0.69
C TYR A 201 25.63 -7.63 1.38
N GLU A 202 24.95 -6.59 0.91
CA GLU A 202 25.03 -5.25 1.51
C GLU A 202 24.54 -5.24 2.96
N ILE A 203 23.39 -5.88 3.23
CA ILE A 203 22.80 -5.99 4.57
C ILE A 203 23.79 -6.67 5.54
N HIS A 204 24.45 -7.75 5.11
CA HIS A 204 25.33 -8.52 6.00
C HIS A 204 26.75 -7.98 6.12
N CYS A 205 27.28 -7.31 5.08
CA CYS A 205 28.71 -7.00 5.00
C CYS A 205 29.03 -5.50 4.98
N ILE A 206 28.13 -4.65 4.48
CA ILE A 206 28.45 -3.25 4.15
C ILE A 206 27.61 -2.26 4.97
N TRP A 207 26.37 -2.62 5.31
CA TRP A 207 25.44 -1.71 5.98
C TRP A 207 26.03 -1.12 7.27
N PRO A 208 26.16 0.22 7.34
CA PRO A 208 26.64 0.88 8.54
C PRO A 208 25.58 0.81 9.65
N TRP A 209 26.00 0.95 10.91
CA TRP A 209 25.08 0.82 12.06
C TRP A 209 24.01 1.92 12.07
N GLU A 210 24.30 3.09 11.49
CA GLU A 210 23.37 4.21 11.30
C GLU A 210 22.17 3.79 10.43
N LEU A 211 22.42 3.01 9.37
CA LEU A 211 21.37 2.46 8.51
C LEU A 211 20.52 1.44 9.25
N TRP A 212 21.12 0.60 10.08
CA TRP A 212 20.37 -0.32 10.94
C TRP A 212 19.44 0.41 11.92
N LEU A 213 19.93 1.47 12.57
CA LEU A 213 19.11 2.30 13.45
C LEU A 213 17.96 2.96 12.69
N PHE A 214 18.24 3.47 11.49
CA PHE A 214 17.23 4.04 10.60
C PHE A 214 16.15 3.02 10.23
N VAL A 215 16.52 1.80 9.81
CA VAL A 215 15.59 0.72 9.46
C VAL A 215 14.77 0.27 10.68
N LEU A 216 15.40 0.16 11.85
CA LEU A 216 14.72 -0.17 13.11
C LEU A 216 13.66 0.86 13.52
N LEU A 217 13.79 2.12 13.11
CA LEU A 217 12.78 3.15 13.33
C LEU A 217 11.75 3.21 12.19
N LEU A 218 12.21 3.10 10.95
CA LEU A 218 11.39 3.20 9.75
C LEU A 218 10.37 2.05 9.66
N VAL A 219 10.82 0.80 9.83
CA VAL A 219 9.96 -0.38 9.66
C VAL A 219 8.80 -0.40 10.65
N PRO A 220 8.98 -0.19 11.96
CA PRO A 220 7.85 -0.07 12.90
C PRO A 220 6.95 1.13 12.60
N THR A 221 7.49 2.25 12.12
CA THR A 221 6.69 3.42 11.74
C THR A 221 5.76 3.09 10.56
N ILE A 222 6.30 2.49 9.49
CA ILE A 222 5.51 2.04 8.34
C ILE A 222 4.50 0.98 8.78
N GLY A 223 4.93 -0.03 9.56
CA GLY A 223 4.07 -1.08 10.09
C GLY A 223 2.91 -0.53 10.94
N THR A 224 3.16 0.50 11.74
CA THR A 224 2.13 1.19 12.53
C THR A 224 1.13 1.90 11.62
N ILE A 225 1.59 2.64 10.60
CA ILE A 225 0.70 3.32 9.65
C ILE A 225 -0.18 2.31 8.90
N VAL A 226 0.42 1.22 8.39
CA VAL A 226 -0.32 0.15 7.70
C VAL A 226 -1.32 -0.52 8.65
N GLY A 227 -0.89 -0.87 9.87
CA GLY A 227 -1.74 -1.46 10.90
C GLY A 227 -2.93 -0.57 11.27
N LEU A 228 -2.72 0.75 11.37
CA LEU A 228 -3.79 1.71 11.61
C LEU A 228 -4.79 1.76 10.43
N HIS A 229 -4.33 1.70 9.18
CA HIS A 229 -5.21 1.63 8.01
C HIS A 229 -6.02 0.33 7.98
N VAL A 230 -5.42 -0.81 8.32
CA VAL A 230 -6.11 -2.11 8.40
C VAL A 230 -7.15 -2.10 9.51
N LEU A 231 -6.77 -1.68 10.73
CA LEU A 231 -7.68 -1.60 11.87
C LEU A 231 -8.84 -0.64 11.60
N LYS A 232 -8.57 0.51 10.96
CA LYS A 232 -9.59 1.48 10.58
C LYS A 232 -10.54 0.89 9.53
N GLY A 233 -10.00 0.23 8.50
CA GLY A 233 -10.80 -0.44 7.48
C GLY A 233 -11.65 -1.58 8.03
N TYR A 234 -11.14 -2.33 8.99
CA TYR A 234 -11.88 -3.37 9.69
C TYR A 234 -13.03 -2.78 10.50
N ARG A 235 -12.76 -1.77 11.34
CA ARG A 235 -13.78 -1.09 12.16
C ARG A 235 -14.88 -0.41 11.33
N GLU A 236 -14.54 0.09 10.14
CA GLU A 236 -15.51 0.72 9.23
C GLU A 236 -16.16 -0.27 8.24
N ASN A 237 -15.87 -1.57 8.33
CA ASN A 237 -16.33 -2.61 7.39
C ASN A 237 -15.99 -2.30 5.92
N THR A 238 -14.88 -1.62 5.67
CA THR A 238 -14.39 -1.26 4.32
C THR A 238 -13.13 -2.03 3.92
N LEU A 239 -12.55 -2.85 4.81
CA LEU A 239 -11.31 -3.57 4.56
C LEU A 239 -11.37 -4.45 3.30
N SER A 240 -12.43 -5.24 3.13
CA SER A 240 -12.57 -6.11 1.96
C SER A 240 -12.62 -5.31 0.66
N ILE A 241 -13.35 -4.19 0.64
CA ILE A 241 -13.40 -3.29 -0.52
C ILE A 241 -12.00 -2.74 -0.81
N LYS A 242 -11.24 -2.34 0.21
CA LYS A 242 -9.87 -1.84 0.06
C LYS A 242 -8.91 -2.88 -0.52
N ILE A 243 -8.99 -4.11 -0.03
CA ILE A 243 -8.19 -5.23 -0.54
C ILE A 243 -8.53 -5.49 -2.00
N THR A 244 -9.82 -5.53 -2.36
CA THR A 244 -10.24 -5.69 -3.75
C THR A 244 -9.77 -4.53 -4.63
N GLU A 245 -9.91 -3.28 -4.20
CA GLU A 245 -9.40 -2.10 -4.93
C GLU A 245 -7.89 -2.19 -5.15
N MET A 246 -7.12 -2.58 -4.13
CA MET A 246 -5.67 -2.73 -4.21
C MET A 246 -5.28 -3.85 -5.19
N ILE A 247 -5.95 -5.01 -5.13
CA ILE A 247 -5.72 -6.14 -6.05
C ILE A 247 -6.01 -5.70 -7.49
N LEU A 248 -7.13 -5.00 -7.72
CA LEU A 248 -7.46 -4.48 -9.05
C LEU A 248 -6.38 -3.49 -9.53
N CYS A 249 -5.91 -2.58 -8.68
CA CYS A 249 -4.82 -1.68 -9.05
C CYS A 249 -3.55 -2.44 -9.43
N LEU A 250 -3.15 -3.46 -8.66
CA LEU A 250 -1.99 -4.30 -9.00
C LEU A 250 -2.18 -5.03 -10.33
N LEU A 251 -3.37 -5.58 -10.59
CA LEU A 251 -3.67 -6.30 -11.84
C LEU A 251 -3.67 -5.38 -13.07
N PHE A 252 -4.14 -4.14 -12.95
CA PHE A 252 -4.19 -3.21 -14.09
C PHE A 252 -2.88 -2.46 -14.30
N PHE A 253 -2.14 -2.15 -13.24
CA PHE A 253 -1.00 -1.23 -13.30
C PHE A 253 0.37 -1.87 -13.11
N VAL A 254 0.44 -3.03 -12.45
CA VAL A 254 1.71 -3.70 -12.14
C VAL A 254 1.85 -4.99 -12.93
N ALA A 255 0.83 -5.86 -12.90
CA ALA A 255 0.87 -7.17 -13.53
C ALA A 255 1.26 -7.17 -15.03
N PRO A 256 0.77 -6.22 -15.87
CA PRO A 256 1.17 -6.17 -17.28
C PRO A 256 2.67 -5.90 -17.50
N MET A 257 3.34 -5.36 -16.48
CA MET A 257 4.75 -4.96 -16.58
C MET A 257 5.69 -6.01 -16.00
N ILE A 258 5.22 -6.92 -15.13
CA ILE A 258 6.04 -7.94 -14.45
C ILE A 258 6.74 -8.88 -15.44
N THR A 259 6.19 -9.05 -16.65
CA THR A 259 6.78 -9.89 -17.68
C THR A 259 8.00 -9.27 -18.38
N SER A 260 8.30 -7.99 -18.13
CA SER A 260 9.48 -7.34 -18.69
C SER A 260 10.73 -7.74 -17.90
N ASN A 261 11.79 -8.11 -18.61
CA ASN A 261 13.12 -8.35 -18.00
C ASN A 261 13.72 -7.07 -17.39
N TYR A 262 13.18 -5.90 -17.75
CA TYR A 262 13.58 -4.59 -17.24
C TYR A 262 12.61 -4.06 -16.18
N PHE A 263 11.67 -4.88 -15.69
CA PHE A 263 10.71 -4.47 -14.68
C PHE A 263 11.42 -4.08 -13.38
N HIS A 264 11.37 -2.79 -13.05
CA HIS A 264 11.74 -2.28 -11.75
C HIS A 264 10.60 -1.42 -11.20
N LEU A 265 9.98 -1.87 -10.10
CA LEU A 265 8.93 -1.10 -9.45
C LEU A 265 9.58 0.05 -8.66
N HIS A 266 9.65 1.22 -9.26
CA HIS A 266 10.17 2.40 -8.58
C HIS A 266 9.34 2.74 -7.35
N HIS A 267 10.02 3.08 -6.26
CA HIS A 267 9.38 3.35 -4.98
C HIS A 267 8.38 4.51 -5.08
N TRP A 268 8.63 5.54 -5.89
CA TRP A 268 7.67 6.63 -6.13
C TRP A 268 6.35 6.16 -6.75
N TYR A 269 6.38 5.14 -7.59
CA TYR A 269 5.17 4.52 -8.13
C TYR A 269 4.45 3.64 -7.09
N ALA A 270 5.20 2.96 -6.22
CA ALA A 270 4.61 2.30 -5.05
C ALA A 270 3.90 3.31 -4.12
N GLY A 271 4.44 4.54 -4.00
CA GLY A 271 3.80 5.66 -3.33
C GLY A 271 2.49 6.05 -3.97
N TRP A 272 2.48 6.23 -5.30
CA TRP A 272 1.26 6.50 -6.03
C TRP A 272 0.17 5.45 -5.75
N LEU A 273 0.50 4.15 -5.86
CA LEU A 273 -0.43 3.05 -5.54
C LEU A 273 -0.92 3.11 -4.10
N LEU A 274 0.00 3.16 -3.13
CA LEU A 274 -0.35 3.16 -1.70
C LEU A 274 -1.19 4.39 -1.31
N GLY A 275 -0.81 5.57 -1.79
CA GLY A 275 -1.43 6.85 -1.48
C GLY A 275 -2.92 6.91 -1.84
N MET A 276 -3.32 6.27 -2.95
CA MET A 276 -4.73 6.17 -3.35
C MET A 276 -5.60 5.47 -2.32
N HIS A 277 -5.03 4.56 -1.53
CA HIS A 277 -5.77 3.80 -0.53
C HIS A 277 -5.72 4.43 0.87
N CYS A 278 -4.84 5.41 1.12
CA CYS A 278 -4.75 6.20 2.34
C CYS A 278 -5.83 7.30 2.46
N ASN A 279 -7.10 6.96 2.25
CA ASN A 279 -8.18 7.93 2.06
C ASN A 279 -9.25 7.98 3.17
N TYR A 280 -8.90 7.55 4.39
CA TYR A 280 -9.80 7.68 5.53
C TYR A 280 -9.94 9.13 5.99
N ASN A 281 -11.08 9.47 6.60
CA ASN A 281 -11.32 10.80 7.15
C ASN A 281 -10.62 11.00 8.51
N THR A 282 -9.32 10.71 8.59
CA THR A 282 -8.46 10.90 9.76
C THR A 282 -7.23 11.69 9.35
N TRP A 283 -6.69 12.52 10.25
CA TRP A 283 -5.56 13.38 9.93
C TRP A 283 -4.33 12.57 9.48
N TRP A 284 -4.03 11.44 10.14
CA TRP A 284 -2.88 10.60 9.81
C TRP A 284 -3.02 9.92 8.44
N SER A 285 -4.22 9.49 8.05
CA SER A 285 -4.44 8.85 6.74
C SER A 285 -4.26 9.89 5.61
N LYS A 286 -4.79 11.09 5.82
CA LYS A 286 -4.61 12.23 4.91
C LYS A 286 -3.14 12.64 4.77
N MET A 287 -2.38 12.62 5.86
CA MET A 287 -0.94 12.85 5.84
C MET A 287 -0.20 11.75 5.07
N SER A 288 -0.55 10.47 5.30
CA SER A 288 0.03 9.35 4.54
C SER A 288 -0.25 9.48 3.04
N MET A 289 -1.47 9.84 2.65
CA MET A 289 -1.82 10.11 1.24
C MET A 289 -0.99 11.26 0.67
N ALA A 290 -0.91 12.40 1.36
CA ALA A 290 -0.12 13.55 0.92
C ALA A 290 1.36 13.21 0.80
N TRP A 291 1.91 12.46 1.77
CA TRP A 291 3.28 12.00 1.77
C TRP A 291 3.57 11.09 0.57
N CYS A 292 2.70 10.11 0.32
CA CYS A 292 2.81 9.19 -0.81
C CYS A 292 2.68 9.91 -2.16
N TRP A 293 1.78 10.89 -2.26
CA TRP A 293 1.65 11.75 -3.45
C TRP A 293 2.91 12.62 -3.65
N GLY A 294 3.51 13.11 -2.56
CA GLY A 294 4.78 13.82 -2.61
C GLY A 294 5.92 12.96 -3.13
N MET A 295 6.02 11.69 -2.69
CA MET A 295 7.01 10.74 -3.20
C MET A 295 6.83 10.53 -4.72
N TYR A 296 5.59 10.41 -5.19
CA TYR A 296 5.29 10.30 -6.61
C TYR A 296 5.69 11.55 -7.42
N ILE A 297 5.38 12.75 -6.91
CA ILE A 297 5.79 14.01 -7.55
C ILE A 297 7.32 14.14 -7.62
N ASN A 298 8.04 13.71 -6.58
CA ASN A 298 9.50 13.75 -6.56
C ASN A 298 10.07 12.88 -7.69
N GLY A 299 9.57 11.65 -7.82
CA GLY A 299 9.95 10.78 -8.93
C GLY A 299 9.81 11.45 -10.31
N ILE A 300 8.63 12.04 -10.58
CA ILE A 300 8.40 12.77 -11.85
C ILE A 300 9.36 13.95 -12.03
N ALA A 301 9.52 14.76 -10.99
CA ALA A 301 10.29 15.99 -11.08
C ALA A 301 11.79 15.74 -11.33
N VAL A 302 12.32 14.61 -10.86
CA VAL A 302 13.75 14.30 -10.86
C VAL A 302 14.13 13.32 -11.96
N TYR A 303 13.28 12.33 -12.22
CA TYR A 303 13.56 11.19 -13.11
C TYR A 303 12.55 11.04 -14.26
N GLY A 304 11.52 11.88 -14.31
CA GLY A 304 10.39 11.70 -15.23
C GLY A 304 9.34 10.74 -14.69
N ARG A 305 8.18 10.70 -15.34
CA ARG A 305 7.02 9.90 -14.91
C ARG A 305 7.25 8.41 -15.04
N ASP A 306 8.17 7.96 -15.89
CA ASP A 306 8.33 6.56 -16.26
C ASP A 306 8.24 5.63 -15.03
N PRO A 307 7.10 4.95 -14.86
CA PRO A 307 6.80 4.32 -13.59
C PRO A 307 7.54 2.98 -13.44
N VAL A 308 8.07 2.41 -14.53
CA VAL A 308 8.44 0.99 -14.57
C VAL A 308 9.59 0.63 -15.56
N LEU A 309 10.11 1.53 -16.42
CA LEU A 309 11.07 1.15 -17.48
C LEU A 309 12.40 1.93 -17.49
N THR A 310 13.24 1.75 -16.48
CA THR A 310 14.66 2.13 -16.60
C THR A 310 15.44 1.09 -17.42
N CYS A 311 15.32 1.22 -18.75
CA CYS A 311 16.33 0.97 -19.80
C CYS A 311 15.70 1.21 -21.19
N GLU A 312 14.44 0.82 -21.42
CA GLU A 312 13.77 0.96 -22.71
C GLU A 312 13.24 2.37 -23.01
N TYR A 313 12.72 3.10 -22.00
CA TYR A 313 12.32 4.49 -22.21
C TYR A 313 13.53 5.40 -22.33
N ALA A 314 14.58 5.15 -21.54
CA ALA A 314 15.89 5.75 -21.74
C ALA A 314 16.43 5.39 -23.15
N TYR A 315 16.27 4.15 -23.63
CA TYR A 315 16.60 3.75 -25.00
C TYR A 315 15.78 4.52 -26.07
N PHE A 316 14.47 4.66 -25.87
CA PHE A 316 13.59 5.45 -26.74
C PHE A 316 13.97 6.94 -26.75
N LEU A 317 14.24 7.53 -25.58
CA LEU A 317 14.71 8.90 -25.47
C LEU A 317 16.13 9.08 -26.01
N THR A 318 16.99 8.07 -25.94
CA THR A 318 18.35 8.13 -26.51
C THR A 318 18.34 7.97 -28.04
N ILE A 319 17.35 7.28 -28.61
CA ILE A 319 17.03 7.32 -30.05
C ILE A 319 16.63 8.75 -30.45
N ASP A 320 15.67 9.35 -29.74
CA ASP A 320 15.12 10.66 -30.10
C ASP A 320 16.11 11.83 -29.81
N ASN A 321 17.01 11.66 -28.83
CA ASN A 321 18.05 12.63 -28.48
C ASN A 321 19.40 12.39 -29.20
N GLN A 322 19.44 11.52 -30.22
CA GLN A 322 20.64 11.24 -31.02
C GLN A 322 21.88 10.90 -30.18
N CYS A 323 21.74 10.03 -29.17
CA CYS A 323 22.91 9.58 -28.42
C CYS A 323 23.88 8.85 -29.36
N PRO A 324 25.19 9.18 -29.33
CA PRO A 324 26.20 8.62 -30.25
C PRO A 324 26.29 7.09 -30.24
N TYR A 325 25.89 6.47 -29.12
CA TYR A 325 25.84 5.01 -28.99
C TYR A 325 24.73 4.37 -29.84
N ILE A 326 23.60 5.06 -30.00
CA ILE A 326 22.46 4.59 -30.79
C ILE A 326 22.58 4.98 -32.26
N SER A 327 23.23 6.10 -32.59
CA SER A 327 23.52 6.41 -33.99
C SER A 327 24.33 5.29 -34.65
N CYS A 328 25.31 4.68 -33.95
CA CYS A 328 26.02 3.50 -34.46
C CYS A 328 25.11 2.29 -34.71
N TYR A 329 24.08 2.08 -33.87
CA TYR A 329 23.11 0.99 -34.05
C TYR A 329 22.13 1.28 -35.18
N LEU A 330 21.65 2.52 -35.29
CA LEU A 330 20.78 2.97 -36.38
C LEU A 330 21.52 2.98 -37.73
N ASP A 331 22.80 3.39 -37.74
CA ASP A 331 23.66 3.34 -38.92
C ASP A 331 23.89 1.89 -39.37
N ALA A 332 24.08 0.96 -38.42
CA ALA A 332 24.16 -0.48 -38.71
C ALA A 332 22.84 -1.08 -39.23
N ILE A 333 21.68 -0.57 -38.78
CA ILE A 333 20.36 -0.97 -39.30
C ILE A 333 20.10 -0.37 -40.69
N GLN A 334 20.64 0.82 -40.98
CA GLN A 334 20.49 1.50 -42.27
C GLN A 334 21.48 1.01 -43.34
N ASP A 335 22.50 0.24 -42.98
CA ASP A 335 23.38 -0.41 -43.94
C ASP A 335 22.64 -1.54 -44.68
N VAL A 336 22.25 -1.25 -45.92
CA VAL A 336 21.44 -2.14 -46.79
C VAL A 336 22.12 -3.48 -47.08
N ASN A 337 23.44 -3.59 -46.82
CA ASN A 337 24.20 -4.82 -47.00
C ASN A 337 24.26 -5.69 -45.73
N GLN A 338 23.77 -5.20 -44.59
CA GLN A 338 23.84 -5.92 -43.32
C GLN A 338 22.56 -6.74 -43.10
N THR A 339 22.56 -8.00 -43.56
CA THR A 339 21.39 -8.89 -43.48
C THR A 339 21.14 -9.51 -42.09
N ASP A 340 22.07 -9.31 -41.16
CA ASP A 340 22.05 -9.95 -39.84
C ASP A 340 21.94 -8.87 -38.76
N ILE A 341 20.70 -8.49 -38.45
CA ILE A 341 20.40 -7.54 -37.37
C ILE A 341 20.63 -8.27 -36.05
N LYS A 342 21.80 -8.05 -35.44
CA LYS A 342 22.09 -8.60 -34.11
C LYS A 342 21.17 -7.93 -33.09
N GLU A 343 20.51 -8.77 -32.30
CA GLU A 343 19.74 -8.35 -31.13
C GLU A 343 20.65 -7.50 -30.23
N MET A 344 20.12 -6.39 -29.74
CA MET A 344 20.85 -5.50 -28.85
C MET A 344 21.25 -6.29 -27.61
N VAL A 345 22.54 -6.58 -27.47
CA VAL A 345 23.05 -7.27 -26.28
C VAL A 345 22.97 -6.27 -25.13
N PRO A 346 22.18 -6.56 -24.07
CA PRO A 346 22.09 -5.67 -22.92
C PRO A 346 23.48 -5.46 -22.34
N VAL A 347 23.81 -4.19 -22.05
CA VAL A 347 25.08 -3.84 -21.41
C VAL A 347 25.15 -4.56 -20.08
N ASP A 348 26.24 -5.29 -19.85
CA ASP A 348 26.47 -5.91 -18.55
C ASP A 348 26.73 -4.79 -17.54
N TRP A 349 25.71 -4.51 -16.73
CA TRP A 349 25.72 -3.44 -15.75
C TRP A 349 26.77 -3.64 -14.66
N ARG A 350 27.32 -4.85 -14.51
CA ARG A 350 28.38 -5.15 -13.52
C ARG A 350 29.75 -4.67 -13.96
N ASN A 351 29.98 -4.49 -15.25
CA ASN A 351 31.28 -4.06 -15.80
C ASN A 351 31.17 -2.96 -16.86
N CYS A 352 29.96 -2.44 -17.11
CA CYS A 352 29.64 -1.46 -18.15
C CYS A 352 30.14 -1.86 -19.55
N SER A 353 30.41 -3.15 -19.77
CA SER A 353 30.77 -3.65 -21.09
C SER A 353 29.49 -4.06 -21.80
N ALA A 354 29.26 -3.52 -23.00
CA ALA A 354 28.39 -4.20 -23.94
C ALA A 354 29.04 -5.56 -24.11
N ALA A 355 28.39 -6.65 -23.65
CA ALA A 355 29.00 -7.96 -23.64
C ALA A 355 29.50 -8.22 -25.06
N SER A 356 30.81 -8.12 -25.23
CA SER A 356 31.42 -8.25 -26.53
C SER A 356 31.18 -9.71 -26.87
N SER A 357 30.23 -9.95 -27.77
CA SER A 357 30.08 -11.22 -28.47
C SER A 357 31.26 -11.42 -29.43
N SER A 358 32.47 -11.12 -28.96
CA SER A 358 33.76 -11.34 -29.59
C SER A 358 34.33 -12.65 -29.06
N GLY A 359 33.64 -13.74 -29.39
CA GLY A 359 34.38 -14.84 -29.99
C GLY A 359 34.33 -14.58 -31.49
N ASP A 360 35.48 -14.25 -32.07
CA ASP A 360 35.71 -14.15 -33.52
C ASP A 360 35.26 -12.86 -34.24
N TYR A 361 36.06 -11.80 -34.08
CA TYR A 361 36.42 -10.95 -35.21
C TYR A 361 37.93 -10.64 -35.15
N MET A 362 38.68 -11.41 -35.92
CA MET A 362 40.01 -11.07 -36.44
C MET A 362 39.89 -11.16 -37.99
N PRO A 363 40.66 -10.33 -38.70
CA PRO A 363 40.23 -9.43 -39.78
C PRO A 363 39.59 -10.04 -41.03
#